data_AF-A0A7K2VQ97-F1
#
_entry.id   AF-A0A7K2VQ97-F1
#
_cell.length_a   1.000
_cell.length_b   1.000
_cell.length_c   1.000
_cell.angle_alpha   90.00
_cell.angle_beta   90.00
_cell.angle_gamma   90.00
#
_symmetry.space_group_name_H-M   'P 1'
#
loop_
_entity.id
_entity.type
_entity.pdbx_description
1 polymer ?
#
loop_
_entity_poly.entity_id
_entity_poly.type
_entity_poly.pdbx_seq_one_letter_code
_entity_poly.pdbx_strand_id
1 'polypeptide(L)'
;AEPVATRVTRWTDGLPQYPVGHHARVARVREHIAKLPGLAVCGAQYDGVGIPACIASAYAAVDQLGGDLAGVRELTANPVQSLHGGAGE
;
A
#
# COMPACT_ATOMS: atom_id res chain seq x y z
N ALA A 1 16.92 -39.27 5.68
CA ALA A 1 15.82 -39.47 4.71
C ALA A 1 15.79 -38.27 3.78
N GLU A 2 15.49 -38.49 2.50
CA GLU A 2 15.32 -37.41 1.52
C GLU A 2 13.85 -36.94 1.43
N PRO A 3 13.58 -35.69 1.00
CA PRO A 3 12.22 -35.14 0.94
C PRO A 3 11.36 -35.83 -0.14
N VAL A 4 10.09 -36.12 0.20
CA VAL A 4 9.10 -36.74 -0.71
C VAL A 4 8.68 -35.80 -1.86
N ALA A 5 8.70 -34.48 -1.62
CA ALA A 5 8.46 -33.46 -2.64
C ALA A 5 9.15 -32.15 -2.26
N THR A 6 9.62 -31.40 -3.26
CA THR A 6 10.27 -30.11 -3.07
C THR A 6 9.77 -29.10 -4.11
N ARG A 7 9.44 -27.88 -3.69
CA ARG A 7 9.16 -26.76 -4.58
C ARG A 7 9.85 -25.50 -4.09
N VAL A 8 10.52 -24.82 -5.00
CA VAL A 8 11.20 -23.55 -4.74
C VAL A 8 10.63 -22.51 -5.67
N THR A 9 10.15 -21.41 -5.10
CA THR A 9 9.79 -20.20 -5.84
C THR A 9 10.66 -19.07 -5.34
N ARG A 10 11.25 -18.30 -6.26
CA ARG A 10 12.04 -17.11 -5.94
C ARG A 10 11.28 -15.87 -6.35
N TRP A 11 11.22 -14.90 -5.45
CA TRP A 11 10.59 -13.61 -5.68
C TRP A 11 11.65 -12.53 -5.56
N THR A 12 12.29 -12.21 -6.68
CA THR A 12 13.18 -11.05 -6.76
C THR A 12 12.34 -9.79 -6.62
N ASP A 13 12.73 -8.89 -5.71
CA ASP A 13 11.99 -7.66 -5.40
C ASP A 13 10.52 -7.89 -4.98
N GLY A 14 10.20 -9.08 -4.46
CA GLY A 14 8.83 -9.47 -4.12
C GLY A 14 8.21 -8.72 -2.94
N LEU A 15 9.04 -8.03 -2.15
CA LEU A 15 8.61 -7.29 -0.96
C LEU A 15 9.17 -5.87 -0.97
N PRO A 16 8.29 -4.85 -1.04
CA PRO A 16 8.68 -3.45 -0.98
C PRO A 16 9.41 -3.16 0.33
N GLN A 17 10.52 -2.44 0.25
CA GLN A 17 11.25 -1.98 1.41
C GLN A 17 10.93 -0.51 1.64
N TYR A 18 10.58 -0.16 2.88
CA TYR A 18 10.28 1.21 3.29
C TYR A 18 11.46 1.77 4.07
N PRO A 19 12.45 2.39 3.39
CA PRO A 19 13.58 3.00 4.09
C PRO A 19 13.15 4.23 4.89
N VAL A 20 14.04 4.74 5.73
CA VAL A 20 13.86 6.04 6.39
C VAL A 20 13.49 7.11 5.35
N GLY A 21 12.43 7.86 5.64
CA GLY A 21 11.88 8.88 4.73
C GLY A 21 10.86 8.36 3.70
N HIS A 22 10.43 7.09 3.80
CA HIS A 22 9.41 6.50 2.93
C HIS A 22 8.12 7.34 2.84
N HIS A 23 7.53 7.72 3.98
CA HIS A 23 6.31 8.52 3.99
C HIS A 23 6.46 9.87 3.26
N ALA A 24 7.61 10.55 3.45
CA ALA A 24 7.90 11.78 2.73
C ALA A 24 8.05 11.55 1.22
N ARG A 25 8.58 10.40 0.81
CA ARG A 25 8.65 10.01 -0.61
C ARG A 25 7.25 9.75 -1.17
N VAL A 26 6.40 9.03 -0.46
CA VAL A 26 5.00 8.76 -0.85
C VAL A 26 4.21 10.07 -0.97
N ALA A 27 4.35 10.98 0.00
CA ALA A 27 3.71 12.29 -0.05
C ALA A 27 4.09 13.06 -1.32
N ARG A 28 5.39 13.13 -1.65
CA ARG A 28 5.85 13.76 -2.90
C ARG A 28 5.27 13.09 -4.14
N VAL A 29 5.14 11.77 -4.17
CA VAL A 29 4.51 11.05 -5.30
C VAL A 29 3.05 11.47 -5.43
N ARG A 30 2.28 11.49 -4.33
CA ARG A 30 0.87 11.89 -4.33
C ARG A 30 0.69 13.36 -4.72
N GLU A 31 1.58 14.27 -4.30
CA GLU A 31 1.58 15.69 -4.74
C GLU A 31 1.74 15.85 -6.25
N HIS A 32 2.57 15.02 -6.89
CA HIS A 32 2.74 15.07 -8.35
C HIS A 32 1.54 14.47 -9.07
N ILE A 33 0.99 13.37 -8.55
CA ILE A 33 -0.19 12.72 -9.12
C ILE A 33 -1.43 13.60 -9.00
N ALA A 34 -1.58 14.37 -7.92
CA ALA A 34 -2.71 15.28 -7.73
C ALA A 34 -2.84 16.35 -8.83
N LYS A 35 -1.77 16.60 -9.61
CA LYS A 35 -1.77 17.49 -10.78
C LYS A 35 -2.37 16.84 -12.03
N LEU A 36 -2.69 15.54 -11.98
CA LEU A 36 -3.19 14.72 -13.08
C LEU A 36 -4.62 14.27 -12.77
N PRO A 37 -5.65 14.96 -13.28
CA PRO A 37 -7.05 14.58 -13.05
C PRO A 37 -7.34 13.16 -13.55
N GLY A 38 -8.10 12.40 -12.76
CA GLY A 38 -8.47 11.03 -13.11
C GLY A 38 -7.39 9.97 -12.86
N LEU A 39 -6.28 10.32 -12.19
CA LEU A 39 -5.24 9.37 -11.77
C LEU A 39 -5.16 9.26 -10.25
N ALA A 40 -5.21 8.02 -9.74
CA ALA A 40 -4.97 7.69 -8.35
C ALA A 40 -4.03 6.48 -8.25
N VAL A 41 -3.34 6.35 -7.11
CA VAL A 41 -2.40 5.25 -6.85
C VAL A 41 -2.67 4.56 -5.52
N CYS A 42 -2.45 3.24 -5.53
CA CYS A 42 -2.67 2.34 -4.41
C CYS A 42 -1.72 1.14 -4.49
N GLY A 43 -1.69 0.33 -3.44
CA GLY A 43 -0.94 -0.92 -3.37
C GLY A 43 0.27 -0.90 -2.43
N ALA A 44 1.04 -1.98 -2.48
CA ALA A 44 2.07 -2.30 -1.49
C ALA A 44 3.25 -1.34 -1.42
N GLN A 45 3.37 -0.35 -2.33
CA GLN A 45 4.49 0.58 -2.33
C GLN A 45 4.20 1.84 -1.50
N TYR A 46 2.97 2.01 -1.02
CA TYR A 46 2.53 3.23 -0.39
C TYR A 46 2.43 3.05 1.13
N ASP A 47 1.26 2.68 1.63
CA ASP A 47 0.90 2.83 3.04
C ASP A 47 0.90 1.50 3.84
N GLY A 48 1.32 0.40 3.20
CA GLY A 48 1.49 -0.90 3.85
C GLY A 48 1.65 -2.06 2.85
N VAL A 49 2.48 -3.05 3.20
CA VAL A 49 2.77 -4.21 2.33
C VAL A 49 1.74 -5.34 2.44
N GLY A 50 0.98 -5.38 3.54
CA GLY A 50 0.01 -6.44 3.80
C GLY A 50 -1.19 -6.37 2.84
N ILE A 51 -1.77 -7.53 2.52
CA ILE A 51 -2.96 -7.62 1.66
C ILE A 51 -4.09 -6.68 2.14
N PRO A 52 -4.43 -6.59 3.44
CA PRO A 52 -5.47 -5.66 3.90
C PRO A 52 -5.14 -4.19 3.63
N ALA A 53 -3.87 -3.79 3.76
CA ALA A 53 -3.44 -2.43 3.47
C ALA A 53 -3.56 -2.11 1.97
N CYS A 54 -3.16 -3.06 1.10
CA CYS A 54 -3.36 -2.93 -0.34
C CYS A 54 -4.85 -2.75 -0.69
N ILE A 55 -5.75 -3.56 -0.10
CA ILE A 55 -7.19 -3.47 -0.32
C ILE A 55 -7.74 -2.11 0.16
N ALA A 56 -7.40 -1.69 1.38
CA ALA A 56 -7.82 -0.40 1.92
C ALA A 56 -7.35 0.77 1.03
N SER A 57 -6.11 0.71 0.56
CA SER A 57 -5.57 1.73 -0.36
C SER A 57 -6.28 1.76 -1.71
N ALA A 58 -6.77 0.61 -2.20
CA ALA A 58 -7.51 0.54 -3.46
C ALA A 58 -8.90 1.18 -3.33
N TYR A 59 -9.62 0.91 -2.23
CA TYR A 59 -10.89 1.59 -1.95
C TYR A 59 -10.71 3.10 -1.86
N ALA A 60 -9.73 3.56 -1.07
CA ALA A 60 -9.43 4.98 -0.95
C ALA A 60 -9.06 5.64 -2.30
N ALA A 61 -8.36 4.93 -3.18
CA ALA A 61 -8.03 5.43 -4.52
C ALA A 61 -9.27 5.55 -5.42
N VAL A 62 -10.21 4.61 -5.35
CA VAL A 62 -11.48 4.68 -6.10
C VAL A 62 -12.35 5.84 -5.57
N ASP A 63 -12.45 5.99 -4.26
CA ASP A 63 -13.18 7.10 -3.63
C ASP A 63 -12.57 8.46 -4.03
N GLN A 64 -11.24 8.55 -4.07
CA GLN A 64 -10.52 9.73 -4.57
C GLN A 64 -10.90 10.09 -6.00
N LEU A 65 -11.04 9.09 -6.89
CA LEU A 65 -11.48 9.34 -8.27
C LEU A 65 -12.93 9.86 -8.33
N GLY A 66 -13.75 9.50 -7.34
CA GLY A 66 -15.10 10.05 -7.12
C GLY A 66 -15.13 11.41 -6.41
N GLY A 67 -13.97 11.93 -5.99
CA GLY A 67 -13.82 13.23 -5.30
C GLY A 67 -13.78 13.15 -3.77
N ASP A 68 -13.89 11.97 -3.17
CA ASP A 68 -13.75 11.80 -1.72
C ASP A 68 -12.29 11.49 -1.35
N LEU A 69 -11.68 12.39 -0.58
CA LEU A 69 -10.29 12.28 -0.15
C LEU A 69 -10.13 11.74 1.27
N ALA A 70 -11.21 11.42 1.98
CA ALA A 70 -11.17 11.01 3.38
C ALA A 70 -10.30 9.78 3.59
N GLY A 71 -10.51 8.71 2.81
CA GLY A 71 -9.75 7.46 2.91
C GLY A 71 -8.25 7.64 2.66
N VAL A 72 -7.88 8.45 1.66
CA VAL A 72 -6.46 8.70 1.33
C VAL A 72 -5.77 9.51 2.42
N ARG A 73 -6.48 10.50 2.99
CA ARG A 73 -5.96 11.30 4.11
C ARG A 73 -5.74 10.45 5.35
N GLU A 74 -6.68 9.56 5.67
CA GLU A 74 -6.58 8.64 6.80
C GLU A 74 -5.38 7.71 6.67
N LEU A 75 -5.21 7.06 5.51
CA LEU A 75 -4.07 6.18 5.25
C LEU A 75 -2.72 6.92 5.30
N THR A 76 -2.70 8.20 4.87
CA THR A 76 -1.48 9.03 4.92
C THR A 76 -1.13 9.46 6.34
N ALA A 77 -2.14 9.73 7.18
CA ALA A 77 -1.96 10.15 8.56
C ALA A 77 -1.59 8.97 9.48
N ASN A 78 -2.19 7.80 9.24
CA ASN A 78 -2.04 6.60 10.05
C ASN A 78 -1.51 5.41 9.22
N PRO A 79 -0.33 5.53 8.58
CA PRO A 79 0.22 4.44 7.82
C PRO A 79 0.48 3.26 8.77
N VAL A 80 0.11 2.04 8.35
CA VAL A 80 0.21 0.77 9.12
C VAL A 80 -0.98 0.39 10.01
N GLN A 81 -1.95 1.28 10.32
CA GLN A 81 -3.16 0.84 11.06
C GLN A 81 -4.18 0.15 10.13
N SER A 82 -4.45 -1.14 10.39
CA SER A 82 -5.61 -1.82 9.81
C SER A 82 -6.88 -1.17 10.35
N LEU A 83 -7.70 -0.58 9.49
CA LEU A 83 -9.06 -0.12 9.85
C LEU A 83 -9.96 -1.25 10.38
N HIS A 84 -9.53 -2.52 10.26
CA HIS A 84 -10.29 -3.72 10.65
C HIS A 84 -9.57 -4.62 11.66
N GLY A 85 -8.53 -4.12 12.37
CA GLY A 85 -7.71 -4.98 13.23
C GLY A 85 -6.74 -5.85 12.41
N GLY A 86 -5.52 -6.03 12.91
CA GLY A 86 -4.42 -6.62 12.15
C GLY A 86 -4.44 -8.15 12.12
N ALA A 87 -3.99 -8.74 11.02
CA ALA A 87 -3.54 -10.14 10.95
C ALA A 87 -2.15 -10.31 11.61
N GLY A 88 -1.99 -9.74 12.80
CA GLY A 88 -0.74 -9.69 13.57
C GLY A 88 -0.93 -9.60 15.08
N GLU A 89 -2.15 -9.87 15.56
CA GLU A 89 -2.46 -10.32 16.93
C GLU A 89 -2.83 -11.82 16.85
#